data_AF-A0AAV5CMR6-F1
#
_entry.id   AF-A0AAV5CMR6-F1
#
_cell.length_a   1.000
_cell.length_b   1.000
_cell.length_c   1.000
_cell.angle_alpha   90.00
_cell.angle_beta   90.00
_cell.angle_gamma   90.00
#
_symmetry.space_group_name_H-M   'P 1'
#
loop_
_entity.id
_entity.type
_entity.pdbx_description
1 polymer ?
#
loop_
_entity_poly.entity_id
_entity_poly.type
_entity_poly.pdbx_seq_one_letter_code
_entity_poly.pdbx_strand_id
1 'polypeptide(L)'
;MNTTDIYEFMSARDAVGHGTHTASTAAGAVVADANFRGLASGVARGGAPRARLAVYKVCWATGDCTSADILAAFDEAIHDGNSGPYSETVINSAPWIVTVAAGTIDRTFYANIILGNNSTYVGQTLYSGKHPSRSMRLVYAEDIASNNADDTDARSCTAGSLNSTLVKGNVVLCFQTRAQRSPSVAVETVKKGRGAGVIFAQFLTKDIASSFDIPCVQPDIAAPGVNILAAWTPAASISSAIGPVNFKIDSGTSMSCPHISGVVALLKSMHPNWSPAAVKSALVTTANVHDQHGFEIISEAAPYSRANPFDYGGGHVDPNKAAHPGLVYDMGTSEYVRFLCSMGYNNSAISSMTQQYATCQHTPKSQLNLNLPSITIPELRGKLTVSRTVTNVGPAVSKYRARVEAPPGVDVTVSPSLLTFNSTVSRLTFKVTFQTKLRVQGRYTFGSLTWEDGTHTVRIPLVVRTIISKFYANA
;
A
#
# COMPACT_ATOMS: atom_id res chain seq x y z
N MET A 1 -6.34 -40.77 14.87
CA MET A 1 -6.31 -39.98 13.62
C MET A 1 -5.29 -38.88 13.79
N ASN A 2 -4.41 -38.75 12.82
CA ASN A 2 -3.22 -37.91 12.79
C ASN A 2 -3.58 -36.56 12.16
N THR A 3 -3.53 -35.45 12.90
CA THR A 3 -3.63 -34.10 12.34
C THR A 3 -2.66 -33.18 13.08
N THR A 4 -1.73 -32.61 12.34
CA THR A 4 -0.81 -31.54 12.72
C THR A 4 -1.57 -30.38 13.38
N ASP A 5 -1.37 -30.20 14.69
CA ASP A 5 -1.97 -29.14 15.51
C ASP A 5 -1.57 -27.74 15.01
N ILE A 6 -2.51 -27.06 14.37
CA ILE A 6 -2.46 -25.61 14.17
C ILE A 6 -2.85 -25.00 15.52
N TYR A 7 -1.88 -24.44 16.26
CA TYR A 7 -2.15 -23.80 17.55
C TYR A 7 -2.99 -22.54 17.32
N GLU A 8 -4.29 -22.63 17.57
CA GLU A 8 -5.21 -21.50 17.52
C GLU A 8 -5.77 -21.21 18.92
N PHE A 9 -6.05 -19.94 19.19
CA PHE A 9 -6.72 -19.51 20.42
C PHE A 9 -8.10 -18.97 20.08
N MET A 10 -9.13 -19.55 20.70
CA MET A 10 -10.51 -19.03 20.71
C MET A 10 -10.61 -17.78 21.62
N SER A 11 -9.84 -16.76 21.28
CA SER A 11 -9.75 -15.46 21.95
C SER A 11 -9.04 -14.46 21.03
N ALA A 12 -8.97 -13.19 21.42
CA ALA A 12 -8.19 -12.17 20.71
C ALA A 12 -6.66 -12.39 20.75
N ARG A 13 -6.16 -13.44 21.42
CA ARG A 13 -4.74 -13.78 21.45
C ARG A 13 -4.23 -14.15 20.06
N ASP A 14 -3.14 -13.52 19.66
CA ASP A 14 -2.47 -13.75 18.38
C ASP A 14 -1.58 -15.00 18.44
N ALA A 15 -1.93 -15.99 17.61
CA ALA A 15 -1.19 -17.25 17.47
C ALA A 15 -0.18 -17.24 16.31
N VAL A 16 -0.27 -16.26 15.40
CA VAL A 16 0.49 -16.24 14.12
C VAL A 16 1.55 -15.15 14.12
N GLY A 17 1.27 -13.99 14.72
CA GLY A 17 2.19 -12.87 14.90
C GLY A 17 1.91 -11.66 14.02
N HIS A 18 1.15 -11.80 12.94
CA HIS A 18 0.84 -10.71 12.01
C HIS A 18 0.07 -9.56 12.67
N GLY A 19 -0.95 -9.89 13.49
CA GLY A 19 -1.71 -8.90 14.25
C GLY A 19 -0.84 -8.15 15.28
N THR A 20 0.04 -8.87 15.97
CA THR A 20 1.00 -8.27 16.92
C THR A 20 1.98 -7.31 16.21
N HIS A 21 2.48 -7.71 15.04
CA HIS A 21 3.42 -6.91 14.25
C HIS A 21 2.79 -5.62 13.75
N THR A 22 1.58 -5.72 13.17
CA THR A 22 0.85 -4.56 12.65
C THR A 22 0.38 -3.61 13.76
N ALA A 23 -0.18 -4.13 14.85
CA ALA A 23 -0.64 -3.31 15.98
C ALA A 23 0.52 -2.54 16.64
N SER A 24 1.67 -3.19 16.83
CA SER A 24 2.87 -2.54 17.39
C SER A 24 3.50 -1.52 16.44
N THR A 25 3.40 -1.72 15.13
CA THR A 25 3.81 -0.71 14.12
C THR A 25 2.92 0.54 14.19
N ALA A 26 1.62 0.38 14.43
CA ALA A 26 0.69 1.52 14.51
C ALA A 26 0.83 2.30 15.82
N ALA A 27 0.80 1.61 16.96
CA ALA A 27 0.70 2.25 18.28
C ALA A 27 1.53 1.55 19.38
N GLY A 28 2.56 0.78 19.00
CA GLY A 28 3.45 0.15 19.96
C GLY A 28 4.12 1.16 20.88
N ALA A 29 4.16 0.83 22.17
CA ALA A 29 4.90 1.59 23.16
C ALA A 29 6.41 1.64 22.82
N VAL A 30 7.12 2.57 23.44
CA VAL A 30 8.57 2.70 23.27
C VAL A 30 9.26 1.52 23.97
N VAL A 31 10.02 0.72 23.23
CA VAL A 31 10.78 -0.42 23.73
C VAL A 31 12.25 -0.25 23.34
N ALA A 32 13.12 -0.13 24.35
CA ALA A 32 14.56 -0.11 24.16
C ALA A 32 15.10 -1.51 23.82
N ASP A 33 16.28 -1.57 23.21
CA ASP A 33 17.01 -2.79 22.87
C ASP A 33 16.23 -3.79 21.98
N ALA A 34 15.26 -3.28 21.22
CA ALA A 34 14.51 -4.06 20.24
C ALA A 34 15.43 -4.48 19.08
N ASN A 35 15.43 -5.77 18.78
CA ASN A 35 16.25 -6.33 17.70
C ASN A 35 15.68 -7.67 17.23
N PHE A 36 15.99 -8.05 15.99
CA PHE A 36 15.78 -9.41 15.50
C PHE A 36 17.11 -10.14 15.45
N ARG A 37 17.50 -10.75 16.57
CA ARG A 37 18.77 -11.50 16.71
C ARG A 37 19.99 -10.66 16.35
N GLY A 38 20.04 -9.43 16.87
CA GLY A 38 21.10 -8.44 16.60
C GLY A 38 20.86 -7.56 15.37
N LEU A 39 19.95 -7.95 14.46
CA LEU A 39 19.57 -7.11 13.33
C LEU A 39 18.61 -6.00 13.77
N ALA A 40 18.73 -4.84 13.12
CA ALA A 40 17.89 -3.66 13.36
C ALA A 40 17.89 -3.17 14.83
N SER A 41 18.99 -3.39 15.56
CA SER A 41 19.09 -3.06 16.98
C SER A 41 18.84 -1.58 17.25
N GLY A 42 17.93 -1.28 18.17
CA GLY A 42 17.64 0.10 18.57
C GLY A 42 16.37 0.21 19.42
N VAL A 43 15.73 1.37 19.37
CA VAL A 43 14.47 1.64 20.08
C VAL A 43 13.29 1.47 19.12
N ALA A 44 12.43 0.49 19.37
CA ALA A 44 11.19 0.30 18.62
C ALA A 44 10.05 1.14 19.22
N ARG A 45 9.22 1.74 18.36
CA ARG A 45 7.94 2.35 18.74
C ARG A 45 6.98 2.37 17.55
N GLY A 46 5.68 2.44 17.81
CA GLY A 46 4.69 2.65 16.76
C GLY A 46 4.65 4.10 16.26
N GLY A 47 3.86 4.35 15.22
CA GLY A 47 3.58 5.71 14.73
C GLY A 47 2.94 6.62 15.79
N ALA A 48 2.04 6.07 16.61
CA ALA A 48 1.39 6.78 17.71
C ALA A 48 1.55 6.02 19.05
N PRO A 49 2.71 6.09 19.72
CA PRO A 49 3.04 5.23 20.89
C PRO A 49 2.15 5.42 22.12
N ARG A 50 1.34 6.49 22.16
CA ARG A 50 0.42 6.81 23.26
C ARG A 50 -1.05 6.62 22.87
N ALA A 51 -1.34 6.17 21.65
CA ALA A 51 -2.69 5.83 21.24
C ALA A 51 -3.17 4.57 21.98
N ARG A 52 -4.48 4.46 22.18
CA ARG A 52 -5.11 3.24 22.68
C ARG A 52 -5.19 2.21 21.55
N LEU A 53 -5.06 0.93 21.89
CA LEU A 53 -5.25 -0.17 20.97
C LEU A 53 -6.49 -0.96 21.38
N ALA A 54 -7.42 -1.14 20.44
CA ALA A 54 -8.52 -2.09 20.50
C ALA A 54 -8.27 -3.15 19.41
N VAL A 55 -8.34 -4.43 19.78
CA VAL A 55 -7.96 -5.54 18.89
C VAL A 55 -9.19 -6.40 18.60
N TYR A 56 -9.53 -6.50 17.32
CA TYR A 56 -10.61 -7.34 16.80
C TYR A 56 -9.99 -8.41 15.90
N LYS A 57 -9.97 -9.66 16.38
CA LYS A 57 -9.36 -10.77 15.66
C LYS A 57 -10.39 -11.41 14.73
N VAL A 58 -10.16 -11.28 13.42
CA VAL A 58 -11.04 -11.81 12.36
C VAL A 58 -10.36 -12.80 11.43
N CYS A 59 -9.04 -12.93 11.56
CA CYS A 59 -8.23 -13.86 10.80
C CYS A 59 -7.76 -14.99 11.71
N TRP A 60 -7.93 -16.22 11.23
CA TRP A 60 -7.58 -17.43 11.95
C TRP A 60 -6.37 -18.11 11.31
N ALA A 61 -5.73 -19.03 12.03
CA ALA A 61 -4.50 -19.73 11.64
C ALA A 61 -4.68 -20.62 10.39
N THR A 62 -5.92 -20.91 10.00
CA THR A 62 -6.26 -21.54 8.72
C THR A 62 -6.07 -20.61 7.52
N GLY A 63 -5.85 -19.30 7.77
CA GLY A 63 -5.78 -18.26 6.75
C GLY A 63 -7.14 -17.66 6.39
N ASP A 64 -8.21 -18.14 7.01
CA ASP A 64 -9.56 -17.64 6.75
C ASP A 64 -9.79 -16.33 7.50
N CYS A 65 -9.98 -15.27 6.73
CA CYS A 65 -10.55 -14.00 7.20
C CYS A 65 -11.89 -13.84 6.49
N THR A 66 -12.99 -14.28 7.09
CA THR A 66 -14.29 -14.26 6.39
C THR A 66 -14.82 -12.83 6.30
N SER A 67 -15.48 -12.49 5.19
CA SER A 67 -16.11 -11.16 5.04
C SER A 67 -17.13 -10.88 6.16
N ALA A 68 -17.78 -11.92 6.68
CA ALA A 68 -18.74 -11.81 7.78
C ALA A 68 -18.05 -11.42 9.10
N ASP A 69 -16.94 -12.07 9.45
CA ASP A 69 -16.18 -11.73 10.66
C ASP A 69 -15.57 -10.33 10.56
N ILE A 70 -15.08 -9.96 9.37
CA ILE A 70 -14.56 -8.61 9.09
C ILE A 70 -15.65 -7.56 9.29
N LEU A 71 -16.85 -7.78 8.74
CA LEU A 71 -17.98 -6.87 8.89
C LEU A 71 -18.40 -6.75 10.36
N ALA A 72 -18.55 -7.88 11.07
CA ALA A 72 -18.89 -7.87 12.49
C ALA A 72 -17.86 -7.10 13.35
N ALA A 73 -16.56 -7.25 13.04
CA ALA A 73 -15.51 -6.50 13.72
C ALA A 73 -15.54 -5.01 13.41
N PHE A 74 -15.84 -4.61 12.17
CA PHE A 74 -16.07 -3.21 11.87
C PHE A 74 -17.25 -2.67 12.66
N ASP A 75 -18.36 -3.39 12.70
CA ASP A 75 -19.57 -2.96 13.40
C ASP A 75 -19.31 -2.70 14.89
N GLU A 76 -18.64 -3.63 15.55
CA GLU A 76 -18.27 -3.49 16.95
C GLU A 76 -17.25 -2.37 17.16
N ALA A 77 -16.22 -2.26 16.30
CA ALA A 77 -15.20 -1.21 16.43
C ALA A 77 -15.79 0.20 16.31
N ILE A 78 -16.80 0.37 15.48
CA ILE A 78 -17.51 1.64 15.28
C ILE A 78 -18.38 1.95 16.51
N HIS A 79 -19.11 0.94 17.01
CA HIS A 79 -19.91 1.06 18.22
C HIS A 79 -19.05 1.43 19.45
N ASP A 80 -17.84 0.87 19.55
CA ASP A 80 -16.86 1.14 20.61
C ASP A 80 -16.22 2.55 20.52
N GLY A 81 -16.54 3.33 19.48
CA GLY A 81 -16.12 4.72 19.33
C GLY A 81 -14.79 4.91 18.59
N ASN A 82 -14.31 3.90 17.86
CA ASN A 82 -13.14 4.05 16.98
C ASN A 82 -13.57 4.74 15.67
N SER A 83 -13.09 5.97 15.44
CA SER A 83 -13.62 6.88 14.42
C SER A 83 -13.63 6.35 12.96
N GLY A 84 -14.80 5.91 12.45
CA GLY A 84 -15.10 5.63 11.03
C GLY A 84 -16.48 4.94 10.84
N PRO A 85 -17.11 4.90 9.64
CA PRO A 85 -18.34 4.09 9.40
C PRO A 85 -18.34 3.17 8.14
N TYR A 86 -18.52 1.84 8.35
CA TYR A 86 -19.04 0.67 7.55
C TYR A 86 -18.59 0.29 6.09
N SER A 87 -18.80 -0.98 5.68
CA SER A 87 -17.93 -1.84 4.80
C SER A 87 -18.49 -2.41 3.45
N GLU A 88 -17.75 -3.39 2.87
CA GLU A 88 -17.87 -4.22 1.61
C GLU A 88 -17.08 -3.67 0.37
N THR A 89 -16.15 -4.35 -0.33
CA THR A 89 -15.79 -5.76 -0.62
C THR A 89 -14.27 -5.97 -0.53
N VAL A 90 -13.80 -7.21 -0.37
CA VAL A 90 -12.37 -7.57 -0.34
C VAL A 90 -11.74 -7.45 -1.73
N ILE A 91 -11.35 -6.23 -2.04
CA ILE A 91 -10.15 -5.76 -2.75
C ILE A 91 -10.12 -4.26 -2.44
N ASN A 92 -9.06 -3.74 -1.81
CA ASN A 92 -9.00 -2.39 -1.21
C ASN A 92 -9.12 -1.25 -2.23
N SER A 93 -10.28 -1.06 -2.87
CA SER A 93 -10.45 -0.10 -3.96
C SER A 93 -11.59 0.91 -3.77
N ALA A 94 -12.28 0.89 -2.63
CA ALA A 94 -13.37 1.81 -2.37
C ALA A 94 -12.88 3.27 -2.15
N PRO A 95 -13.57 4.30 -2.69
CA PRO A 95 -13.12 5.70 -2.57
C PRO A 95 -12.99 6.25 -1.14
N TRP A 96 -13.73 5.66 -0.18
CA TRP A 96 -13.72 6.02 1.24
C TRP A 96 -12.63 5.31 2.05
N ILE A 97 -11.87 4.39 1.46
CA ILE A 97 -10.72 3.72 2.08
C ILE A 97 -9.43 4.49 1.74
N VAL A 98 -8.46 4.51 2.65
CA VAL A 98 -7.08 4.95 2.36
C VAL A 98 -6.26 3.73 1.97
N THR A 99 -5.88 3.65 0.70
CA THR A 99 -5.10 2.53 0.15
C THR A 99 -3.61 2.85 0.21
N VAL A 100 -2.81 1.94 0.81
CA VAL A 100 -1.40 2.22 1.12
C VAL A 100 -0.46 1.29 0.34
N ALA A 101 0.47 1.89 -0.41
CA ALA A 101 1.58 1.21 -1.07
C ALA A 101 2.74 0.93 -0.11
N ALA A 102 3.52 -0.11 -0.42
CA ALA A 102 4.77 -0.40 0.28
C ALA A 102 5.97 0.26 -0.41
N GLY A 103 6.63 1.15 0.33
CA GLY A 103 7.93 1.69 -0.05
C GLY A 103 9.08 1.05 0.74
N THR A 104 10.27 1.08 0.15
CA THR A 104 11.52 0.77 0.85
C THR A 104 11.92 1.90 1.79
N ILE A 105 12.87 1.61 2.68
CA ILE A 105 13.56 2.57 3.52
C ILE A 105 15.05 2.53 3.17
N ASP A 106 15.82 3.53 3.61
CA ASP A 106 17.28 3.61 3.42
C ASP A 106 18.06 2.46 4.08
N ARG A 107 17.41 1.70 4.97
CA ARG A 107 17.98 0.52 5.63
C ARG A 107 17.89 -0.74 4.77
N THR A 108 19.05 -1.35 4.49
CA THR A 108 19.17 -2.67 3.85
C THR A 108 20.02 -3.61 4.71
N PHE A 109 19.63 -4.89 4.80
CA PHE A 109 20.43 -5.94 5.43
C PHE A 109 21.17 -6.73 4.36
N TYR A 110 22.50 -6.58 4.30
CA TYR A 110 23.33 -7.16 3.26
C TYR A 110 24.28 -8.22 3.80
N ALA A 111 24.63 -9.18 2.93
CA ALA A 111 25.73 -10.12 3.14
C ALA A 111 26.53 -10.28 1.84
N ASN A 112 27.85 -10.42 2.00
CA ASN A 112 28.74 -10.64 0.87
C ASN A 112 28.70 -12.12 0.46
N ILE A 113 28.43 -12.37 -0.82
CA ILE A 113 28.53 -13.66 -1.47
C ILE A 113 29.87 -13.67 -2.22
N ILE A 114 30.83 -14.43 -1.73
CA ILE A 114 32.15 -14.56 -2.35
C ILE A 114 32.19 -15.88 -3.11
N LEU A 115 32.31 -15.81 -4.43
CA LEU A 115 32.38 -16.98 -5.30
C LEU A 115 33.81 -17.56 -5.37
N GLY A 116 33.94 -18.80 -5.85
CA GLY A 116 35.23 -19.49 -5.97
C GLY A 116 36.24 -18.82 -6.91
N ASN A 117 35.79 -17.91 -7.79
CA ASN A 117 36.62 -17.09 -8.66
C ASN A 117 37.00 -15.73 -8.02
N ASN A 118 36.80 -15.57 -6.70
CA ASN A 118 37.04 -14.35 -5.94
C ASN A 118 36.14 -13.15 -6.31
N SER A 119 35.10 -13.37 -7.12
CA SER A 119 34.08 -12.35 -7.39
C SER A 119 33.18 -12.20 -6.17
N THR A 120 32.94 -10.95 -5.75
CA THR A 120 32.06 -10.64 -4.62
C THR A 120 30.78 -10.00 -5.13
N TYR A 121 29.64 -10.59 -4.75
CA TYR A 121 28.31 -10.04 -4.97
C TYR A 121 27.72 -9.65 -3.62
N VAL A 122 26.97 -8.55 -3.59
CA VAL A 122 26.23 -8.14 -2.40
C VAL A 122 24.81 -8.68 -2.52
N GLY A 123 24.43 -9.60 -1.64
CA GLY A 123 23.08 -10.11 -1.53
C GLY A 123 22.35 -9.50 -0.32
N GLN A 124 21.02 -9.52 -0.34
CA GLN A 124 20.22 -9.16 0.83
C GLN A 124 19.89 -10.41 1.65
N THR A 125 19.97 -10.32 2.99
CA THR A 125 19.62 -11.44 3.87
C THR A 125 19.20 -10.99 5.26
N LEU A 126 18.24 -11.72 5.83
CA LEU A 126 17.84 -11.61 7.24
C LEU A 126 18.40 -12.77 8.08
N TYR A 127 19.32 -13.57 7.52
CA TYR A 127 19.97 -14.66 8.24
C TYR A 127 20.98 -14.13 9.26
N SER A 128 20.72 -14.40 10.54
CA SER A 128 21.56 -14.01 11.68
C SER A 128 22.23 -15.20 12.39
N GLY A 129 22.27 -16.38 11.74
CA GLY A 129 22.96 -17.56 12.25
C GLY A 129 24.46 -17.55 11.96
N LYS A 130 25.18 -18.59 12.41
CA LYS A 130 26.61 -18.74 12.11
C LYS A 130 26.79 -19.03 10.62
N HIS A 131 27.56 -18.18 9.94
CA HIS A 131 27.97 -18.46 8.57
C HIS A 131 28.92 -19.67 8.53
N PRO A 132 28.80 -20.55 7.53
CA PRO A 132 29.72 -21.66 7.39
C PRO A 132 31.15 -21.15 7.15
N SER A 133 32.10 -21.66 7.93
CA SER A 133 33.53 -21.29 7.84
C SER A 133 34.25 -21.90 6.64
N ARG A 134 33.55 -22.73 5.85
CA ARG A 134 34.09 -23.45 4.70
C ARG A 134 33.38 -23.05 3.42
N SER A 135 34.11 -23.04 2.30
CA SER A 135 33.51 -22.89 0.97
C SER A 135 32.57 -24.05 0.68
N MET A 136 31.47 -23.75 -0.01
CA MET A 136 30.43 -24.70 -0.37
C MET A 136 30.23 -24.69 -1.88
N ARG A 137 29.83 -25.83 -2.45
CA ARG A 137 29.54 -25.92 -3.88
C ARG A 137 28.22 -25.21 -4.19
N LEU A 138 28.25 -24.34 -5.20
CA LEU A 138 27.07 -23.70 -5.79
C LEU A 138 26.52 -24.62 -6.90
N VAL A 139 25.21 -24.84 -6.91
CA VAL A 139 24.50 -25.61 -7.94
C VAL A 139 23.33 -24.78 -8.47
N TYR A 140 23.07 -24.87 -9.77
CA TYR A 140 21.92 -24.24 -10.41
C TYR A 140 20.68 -25.11 -10.21
N ALA A 141 19.52 -24.51 -9.92
CA ALA A 141 18.34 -25.27 -9.57
C ALA A 141 17.79 -26.14 -10.72
N GLU A 142 17.89 -25.67 -11.97
CA GLU A 142 17.49 -26.44 -13.17
C GLU A 142 18.33 -27.71 -13.35
N ASP A 143 19.63 -27.65 -13.08
CA ASP A 143 20.56 -28.79 -13.23
C ASP A 143 20.30 -29.92 -12.23
N ILE A 144 19.47 -29.66 -11.21
CA ILE A 144 19.14 -30.60 -10.14
C ILE A 144 17.64 -30.85 -10.03
N ALA A 145 16.90 -30.62 -11.12
CA ALA A 145 15.46 -30.89 -11.20
C ALA A 145 15.13 -32.34 -10.80
N SER A 146 13.98 -32.54 -10.16
CA SER A 146 13.43 -33.88 -9.96
C SER A 146 12.87 -34.40 -11.29
N ASN A 147 12.84 -35.72 -11.48
CA ASN A 147 12.47 -36.34 -12.76
C ASN A 147 11.06 -35.97 -13.26
N ASN A 148 10.19 -35.44 -12.40
CA ASN A 148 8.81 -35.11 -12.70
C ASN A 148 8.53 -33.59 -12.63
N ALA A 149 9.55 -32.76 -12.43
CA ALA A 149 9.39 -31.31 -12.31
C ALA A 149 9.51 -30.64 -13.68
N ASP A 150 8.69 -29.61 -13.91
CA ASP A 150 8.92 -28.68 -15.01
C ASP A 150 10.18 -27.85 -14.75
N ASP A 151 10.90 -27.49 -15.81
CA ASP A 151 12.11 -26.68 -15.73
C ASP A 151 11.84 -25.33 -15.04
N THR A 152 10.63 -24.77 -15.21
CA THR A 152 10.22 -23.52 -14.55
C THR A 152 10.06 -23.70 -13.04
N ASP A 153 9.53 -24.83 -12.60
CA ASP A 153 9.33 -25.16 -11.20
C ASP A 153 10.66 -25.50 -10.52
N ALA A 154 11.55 -26.20 -11.22
CA ALA A 154 12.91 -26.48 -10.77
C ALA A 154 13.70 -25.16 -10.63
N ARG A 155 13.70 -24.31 -11.66
CA ARG A 155 14.37 -23.00 -11.66
C ARG A 155 13.99 -22.14 -10.45
N SER A 156 12.71 -22.18 -10.05
CA SER A 156 12.19 -21.40 -8.92
C SER A 156 12.19 -22.11 -7.57
N CYS A 157 12.71 -23.35 -7.51
CA CYS A 157 12.80 -24.15 -6.30
C CYS A 157 11.44 -24.35 -5.61
N THR A 158 10.39 -24.52 -6.42
CA THR A 158 9.03 -24.84 -5.96
C THR A 158 8.99 -26.16 -5.17
N ALA A 159 8.00 -26.32 -4.30
CA ALA A 159 7.87 -27.53 -3.49
C ALA A 159 7.85 -28.80 -4.36
N GLY A 160 8.79 -29.73 -4.09
CA GLY A 160 8.91 -31.00 -4.82
C GLY A 160 9.67 -30.93 -6.15
N SER A 161 10.14 -29.75 -6.56
CA SER A 161 10.77 -29.58 -7.87
C SER A 161 12.25 -29.99 -7.94
N LEU A 162 12.92 -30.18 -6.80
CA LEU A 162 14.36 -30.46 -6.74
C LEU A 162 14.66 -31.91 -6.30
N ASN A 163 15.71 -32.50 -6.87
CA ASN A 163 16.24 -33.78 -6.46
C ASN A 163 17.01 -33.68 -5.13
N SER A 164 16.43 -34.22 -4.05
CA SER A 164 16.98 -34.12 -2.69
C SER A 164 18.42 -34.63 -2.53
N THR A 165 18.86 -35.60 -3.33
CA THR A 165 20.23 -36.13 -3.27
C THR A 165 21.25 -35.13 -3.80
N LEU A 166 20.89 -34.40 -4.85
CA LEU A 166 21.74 -33.40 -5.49
C LEU A 166 21.74 -32.05 -4.75
N VAL A 167 20.66 -31.77 -4.00
CA VAL A 167 20.56 -30.59 -3.12
C VAL A 167 21.44 -30.71 -1.88
N LYS A 168 21.60 -31.93 -1.33
CA LYS A 168 22.22 -32.17 -0.03
C LYS A 168 23.63 -31.58 0.08
N GLY A 169 23.83 -30.67 1.03
CA GLY A 169 25.12 -30.05 1.34
C GLY A 169 25.58 -28.94 0.39
N ASN A 170 24.80 -28.62 -0.65
CA ASN A 170 25.13 -27.58 -1.64
C ASN A 170 24.35 -26.28 -1.37
N VAL A 171 24.88 -25.17 -1.88
CA VAL A 171 24.14 -23.90 -1.99
C VAL A 171 23.41 -23.91 -3.33
N VAL A 172 22.09 -23.70 -3.32
CA VAL A 172 21.26 -23.75 -4.54
C VAL A 172 20.96 -22.33 -5.02
N LEU A 173 21.21 -22.05 -6.30
CA LEU A 173 20.82 -20.82 -6.97
C LEU A 173 19.46 -21.00 -7.66
N CYS A 174 18.46 -20.26 -7.19
CA CYS A 174 17.09 -20.29 -7.68
C CYS A 174 16.73 -18.92 -8.30
N PHE A 175 15.88 -18.90 -9.32
CA PHE A 175 15.37 -17.66 -9.93
C PHE A 175 13.87 -17.58 -9.78
N GLN A 176 13.39 -16.39 -9.44
CA GLN A 176 11.96 -16.09 -9.40
C GLN A 176 11.30 -16.34 -10.77
N THR A 177 10.09 -16.90 -10.74
CA THR A 177 9.23 -17.12 -11.91
C THR A 177 7.87 -16.45 -11.71
N ARG A 178 7.01 -16.45 -12.73
CA ARG A 178 5.63 -15.93 -12.58
C ARG A 178 4.82 -16.71 -11.54
N ALA A 179 5.03 -18.03 -11.50
CA ALA A 179 4.30 -18.95 -10.62
C ALA A 179 4.84 -18.96 -9.19
N GLN A 180 6.17 -18.81 -9.02
CA GLN A 180 6.80 -18.82 -7.71
C GLN A 180 7.69 -17.58 -7.52
N ARG A 181 7.23 -16.72 -6.60
CA ARG A 181 7.87 -15.43 -6.29
C ARG A 181 8.41 -15.36 -4.86
N SER A 182 8.14 -16.38 -4.05
CA SER A 182 8.47 -16.39 -2.64
C SER A 182 9.83 -17.04 -2.39
N PRO A 183 10.84 -16.29 -1.91
CA PRO A 183 12.09 -16.89 -1.44
C PRO A 183 11.86 -17.88 -0.30
N SER A 184 10.80 -17.71 0.49
CA SER A 184 10.46 -18.59 1.61
C SER A 184 10.15 -20.02 1.15
N VAL A 185 9.44 -20.17 0.03
CA VAL A 185 9.16 -21.50 -0.54
C VAL A 185 10.45 -22.16 -1.02
N ALA A 186 11.29 -21.42 -1.74
CA ALA A 186 12.59 -21.91 -2.19
C ALA A 186 13.48 -22.35 -1.01
N VAL A 187 13.53 -21.56 0.07
CA VAL A 187 14.26 -21.89 1.30
C VAL A 187 13.72 -23.15 1.94
N GLU A 188 12.40 -23.32 2.04
CA GLU A 188 11.80 -24.52 2.61
C GLU A 188 12.11 -25.77 1.78
N THR A 189 11.99 -25.68 0.45
CA THR A 189 12.30 -26.78 -0.48
C THR A 189 13.75 -27.23 -0.32
N VAL A 190 14.70 -26.30 -0.36
CA VAL A 190 16.13 -26.60 -0.23
C VAL A 190 16.46 -27.14 1.16
N LYS A 191 15.82 -26.61 2.21
CA LYS A 191 15.96 -27.11 3.58
C LYS A 191 15.46 -28.54 3.73
N LYS A 192 14.32 -28.90 3.12
CA LYS A 192 13.82 -30.29 3.08
C LYS A 192 14.82 -31.23 2.39
N GLY A 193 15.47 -30.76 1.33
CA GLY A 193 16.58 -31.46 0.66
C GLY A 193 17.91 -31.48 1.44
N ARG A 194 17.97 -30.93 2.66
CA ARG A 194 19.20 -30.76 3.45
C ARG A 194 20.29 -29.97 2.72
N GLY A 195 19.90 -28.98 1.92
CA GLY A 195 20.80 -28.03 1.31
C GLY A 195 21.47 -27.13 2.35
N ALA A 196 22.64 -26.60 2.00
CA ALA A 196 23.46 -25.79 2.89
C ALA A 196 23.12 -24.29 2.84
N GLY A 197 22.49 -23.82 1.75
CA GLY A 197 22.04 -22.44 1.59
C GLY A 197 21.25 -22.23 0.31
N VAL A 198 20.62 -21.07 0.18
CA VAL A 198 19.88 -20.65 -1.02
C VAL A 198 20.32 -19.26 -1.43
N ILE A 199 20.58 -19.07 -2.72
CA ILE A 199 20.66 -17.75 -3.36
C ILE A 199 19.40 -17.66 -4.22
N PHE A 200 18.50 -16.71 -3.90
CA PHE A 200 17.25 -16.53 -4.63
C PHE A 200 17.31 -15.22 -5.41
N ALA A 201 17.49 -15.32 -6.73
CA ALA A 201 17.51 -14.18 -7.63
C ALA A 201 16.07 -13.72 -7.91
N GLN A 202 15.70 -12.58 -7.30
CA GLN A 202 14.37 -12.00 -7.42
C GLN A 202 14.30 -10.97 -8.54
N PHE A 203 13.15 -10.93 -9.22
CA PHE A 203 12.73 -9.84 -10.08
C PHE A 203 11.48 -9.24 -9.44
N LEU A 204 11.55 -8.01 -8.95
CA LEU A 204 10.37 -7.39 -8.32
C LEU A 204 9.24 -7.26 -9.35
N THR A 205 8.06 -7.80 -9.11
CA THR A 205 6.96 -7.84 -10.09
C THR A 205 5.90 -6.78 -9.83
N LYS A 206 5.33 -6.19 -10.88
CA LYS A 206 4.11 -5.37 -10.80
C LYS A 206 2.89 -6.28 -10.79
N ASP A 207 2.23 -6.46 -9.64
CA ASP A 207 0.84 -6.93 -9.64
C ASP A 207 -0.07 -5.71 -9.64
N ILE A 208 -0.64 -5.41 -10.81
CA ILE A 208 -1.69 -4.41 -10.95
C ILE A 208 -2.99 -5.13 -10.64
N ALA A 209 -3.61 -4.84 -9.51
CA ALA A 209 -4.99 -5.21 -9.29
C ALA A 209 -5.88 -4.37 -10.22
N SER A 210 -6.56 -5.01 -11.17
CA SER A 210 -7.62 -4.34 -11.94
C SER A 210 -8.85 -4.20 -11.06
N SER A 211 -9.19 -2.98 -10.65
CA SER A 211 -10.50 -2.71 -10.06
C SER A 211 -11.52 -2.52 -11.18
N PHE A 212 -12.69 -3.15 -11.00
CA PHE A 212 -13.87 -2.95 -11.82
C PHE A 212 -14.47 -1.54 -11.57
N ASP A 213 -14.92 -0.91 -12.66
CA ASP A 213 -15.82 0.25 -12.78
C ASP A 213 -15.57 1.62 -12.10
N ILE A 214 -14.46 1.85 -11.37
CA ILE A 214 -14.19 3.18 -10.75
C ILE A 214 -12.86 3.80 -11.21
N PRO A 215 -12.86 4.96 -11.90
CA PRO A 215 -11.64 5.69 -12.20
C PRO A 215 -11.13 6.48 -10.99
N CYS A 216 -10.22 5.87 -10.23
CA CYS A 216 -9.47 6.55 -9.16
C CYS A 216 -7.99 6.15 -9.22
N VAL A 217 -7.12 6.97 -8.64
CA VAL A 217 -5.69 6.63 -8.48
C VAL A 217 -5.57 5.70 -7.30
N GLN A 218 -5.00 4.51 -7.52
CA GLN A 218 -4.62 3.58 -6.47
C GLN A 218 -3.15 3.19 -6.66
N PRO A 219 -2.38 3.03 -5.56
CA PRO A 219 -2.75 3.32 -4.17
C PRO A 219 -2.99 4.83 -3.93
N ASP A 220 -3.52 5.23 -2.77
CA ASP A 220 -3.69 6.65 -2.44
C ASP A 220 -2.37 7.29 -1.98
N ILE A 221 -1.55 6.52 -1.25
CA ILE A 221 -0.29 6.98 -0.64
C ILE A 221 0.69 5.81 -0.47
N ALA A 222 1.99 6.08 -0.40
CA ALA A 222 3.02 5.11 -0.06
C ALA A 222 3.59 5.36 1.36
N ALA A 223 3.94 4.28 2.05
CA ALA A 223 4.58 4.32 3.37
C ALA A 223 5.59 3.17 3.54
N PRO A 224 6.52 3.26 4.52
CA PRO A 224 7.49 2.21 4.79
C PRO A 224 6.84 0.84 4.98
N GLY A 225 7.21 -0.12 4.13
CA GLY A 225 6.61 -1.47 4.13
C GLY A 225 7.61 -2.60 3.95
N VAL A 226 8.89 -2.31 3.70
CA VAL A 226 9.90 -3.32 3.46
C VAL A 226 10.88 -3.36 4.63
N ASN A 227 11.16 -4.57 5.12
CA ASN A 227 12.09 -4.84 6.21
C ASN A 227 11.75 -4.08 7.51
N ILE A 228 10.48 -4.10 7.92
CA ILE A 228 9.97 -3.42 9.11
C ILE A 228 10.13 -4.32 10.34
N LEU A 229 10.86 -3.82 11.35
CA LEU A 229 11.00 -4.45 12.66
C LEU A 229 9.82 -4.04 13.55
N ALA A 230 9.04 -5.01 14.02
CA ALA A 230 7.99 -4.76 15.01
C ALA A 230 7.83 -5.96 15.95
N ALA A 231 6.95 -5.84 16.96
CA ALA A 231 6.74 -6.89 17.94
C ALA A 231 6.20 -8.16 17.28
N TRP A 232 6.54 -9.31 17.84
CA TRP A 232 6.09 -10.61 17.36
C TRP A 232 5.64 -11.48 18.53
N THR A 233 4.62 -12.30 18.32
CA THR A 233 4.11 -13.18 19.37
C THR A 233 5.12 -14.32 19.64
N PRO A 234 5.54 -14.55 20.89
CA PRO A 234 6.38 -15.70 21.23
C PRO A 234 5.67 -17.05 21.00
N ALA A 235 4.33 -17.05 20.84
CA ALA A 235 3.58 -18.25 20.51
C ALA A 235 3.89 -18.75 19.08
N ALA A 236 4.28 -17.85 18.17
CA ALA A 236 4.61 -18.16 16.79
C ALA A 236 6.13 -18.29 16.64
N SER A 237 6.63 -19.52 16.77
CA SER A 237 8.04 -19.80 16.47
C SER A 237 8.33 -19.57 14.98
N ILE A 238 9.40 -18.84 14.66
CA ILE A 238 9.79 -18.57 13.26
C ILE A 238 10.18 -19.86 12.55
N SER A 239 10.88 -20.75 13.25
CA SER A 239 11.14 -22.13 12.85
C SER A 239 11.68 -22.92 14.04
N SER A 240 11.74 -24.25 13.91
CA SER A 240 12.37 -25.13 14.90
C SER A 240 13.82 -24.78 15.25
N ALA A 241 14.54 -24.09 14.35
CA ALA A 241 15.94 -23.71 14.55
C ALA A 241 16.13 -22.31 15.16
N ILE A 242 15.10 -21.45 15.10
CA ILE A 242 15.17 -20.07 15.60
C ILE A 242 14.45 -19.95 16.94
N GLY A 243 13.38 -20.73 17.16
CA GLY A 243 12.56 -20.63 18.35
C GLY A 243 11.69 -19.36 18.38
N PRO A 244 11.11 -19.03 19.55
CA PRO A 244 10.30 -17.84 19.73
C PRO A 244 11.14 -16.56 19.72
N VAL A 245 10.57 -15.48 19.20
CA VAL A 245 11.19 -14.15 19.16
C VAL A 245 10.19 -13.09 19.60
N ASN A 246 10.68 -12.00 20.21
CA ASN A 246 9.84 -10.88 20.64
C ASN A 246 9.67 -9.82 19.55
N PHE A 247 10.57 -9.80 18.56
CA PHE A 247 10.54 -8.90 17.42
C PHE A 247 10.85 -9.68 16.15
N LYS A 248 10.26 -9.26 15.03
CA LYS A 248 10.52 -9.85 13.71
C LYS A 248 10.60 -8.75 12.66
N ILE A 249 11.49 -8.95 11.68
CA ILE A 249 11.55 -8.13 10.47
C ILE A 249 10.63 -8.76 9.43
N ASP A 250 9.67 -7.99 8.93
CA ASP A 250 8.70 -8.43 7.91
C ASP A 250 8.48 -7.37 6.83
N SER A 251 7.90 -7.77 5.71
CA SER A 251 7.70 -6.92 4.53
C SER A 251 6.31 -7.11 3.91
N GLY A 252 5.70 -6.02 3.47
CA GLY A 252 4.46 -6.00 2.70
C GLY A 252 3.65 -4.72 2.92
N THR A 253 2.59 -4.53 2.14
CA THR A 253 1.60 -3.45 2.35
C THR A 253 0.91 -3.57 3.70
N SER A 254 0.86 -4.79 4.28
CA SER A 254 0.47 -5.05 5.66
C SER A 254 1.31 -4.27 6.69
N MET A 255 2.57 -3.98 6.40
CA MET A 255 3.46 -3.21 7.29
C MET A 255 3.39 -1.71 7.00
N SER A 256 3.04 -1.30 5.77
CA SER A 256 2.81 0.10 5.41
C SER A 256 1.51 0.67 5.96
N CYS A 257 0.43 -0.11 5.89
CA CYS A 257 -0.89 0.27 6.41
C CYS A 257 -0.83 0.81 7.86
N PRO A 258 -0.25 0.08 8.84
CA PRO A 258 -0.21 0.55 10.23
C PRO A 258 0.65 1.80 10.45
N HIS A 259 1.65 2.09 9.59
CA HIS A 259 2.33 3.39 9.64
C HIS A 259 1.34 4.52 9.36
N ILE A 260 0.51 4.39 8.32
CA ILE A 260 -0.53 5.38 8.01
C ILE A 260 -1.59 5.42 9.11
N SER A 261 -2.01 4.29 9.67
CA SER A 261 -2.95 4.28 10.82
C SER A 261 -2.41 5.06 12.02
N GLY A 262 -1.12 4.91 12.35
CA GLY A 262 -0.46 5.69 13.40
C GLY A 262 -0.45 7.19 13.10
N VAL A 263 -0.13 7.58 11.85
CA VAL A 263 -0.19 8.99 11.42
C VAL A 263 -1.61 9.53 11.51
N VAL A 264 -2.61 8.77 11.05
CA VAL A 264 -4.03 9.15 11.12
C VAL A 264 -4.48 9.37 12.57
N ALA A 265 -4.06 8.51 13.51
CA ALA A 265 -4.36 8.69 14.93
C ALA A 265 -3.79 10.01 15.48
N LEU A 266 -2.55 10.36 15.10
CA LEU A 266 -1.95 11.64 15.48
C LEU A 266 -2.69 12.83 14.83
N LEU A 267 -2.98 12.77 13.54
CA LEU A 267 -3.72 13.81 12.83
C LEU A 267 -5.10 14.03 13.44
N LYS A 268 -5.82 12.97 13.82
CA LYS A 268 -7.11 13.09 14.50
C LYS A 268 -7.01 13.62 15.92
N SER A 269 -5.89 13.39 16.62
CA SER A 269 -5.64 14.02 17.91
C SER A 269 -5.42 15.53 17.79
N MET A 270 -4.76 15.99 16.72
CA MET A 270 -4.48 17.40 16.44
C MET A 270 -5.70 18.11 15.83
N HIS A 271 -6.48 17.39 15.02
CA HIS A 271 -7.65 17.89 14.30
C HIS A 271 -8.89 17.01 14.54
N PRO A 272 -9.49 17.04 15.75
CA PRO A 272 -10.59 16.14 16.10
C PRO A 272 -11.78 16.21 15.15
N ASN A 273 -12.07 17.43 14.65
CA ASN A 273 -13.22 17.73 13.80
C ASN A 273 -13.01 17.41 12.31
N TRP A 274 -11.80 17.02 11.89
CA TRP A 274 -11.59 16.64 10.48
C TRP A 274 -12.37 15.39 10.12
N SER A 275 -13.03 15.41 8.97
CA SER A 275 -13.65 14.22 8.41
C SER A 275 -12.56 13.20 8.00
N PRO A 276 -12.92 11.92 7.82
CA PRO A 276 -12.00 10.93 7.21
C PRO A 276 -11.47 11.38 5.84
N ALA A 277 -12.30 12.05 5.03
CA ALA A 277 -11.89 12.57 3.73
C ALA A 277 -10.89 13.73 3.85
N ALA A 278 -11.05 14.61 4.84
CA ALA A 278 -10.08 15.68 5.11
C ALA A 278 -8.72 15.12 5.55
N VAL A 279 -8.70 14.09 6.40
CA VAL A 279 -7.47 13.39 6.80
C VAL A 279 -6.81 12.72 5.59
N LYS A 280 -7.57 11.97 4.78
CA LYS A 280 -7.09 11.38 3.52
C LYS A 280 -6.51 12.44 2.60
N SER A 281 -7.20 13.57 2.45
CA SER A 281 -6.72 14.69 1.65
C SER A 281 -5.39 15.24 2.18
N ALA A 282 -5.27 15.46 3.49
CA ALA A 282 -4.05 15.99 4.07
C ALA A 282 -2.87 15.07 3.75
N LEU A 283 -3.03 13.75 3.97
CA LEU A 283 -2.02 12.74 3.66
C LEU A 283 -1.58 12.78 2.18
N VAL A 284 -2.54 12.74 1.26
CA VAL A 284 -2.26 12.65 -0.19
C VAL A 284 -1.64 13.94 -0.72
N THR A 285 -2.16 15.10 -0.28
CA THR A 285 -1.78 16.40 -0.88
C THR A 285 -0.43 16.92 -0.42
N THR A 286 0.07 16.43 0.71
CA THR A 286 1.36 16.81 1.28
C THR A 286 2.44 15.75 1.10
N ALA A 287 2.12 14.63 0.44
CA ALA A 287 3.06 13.53 0.21
C ALA A 287 4.23 13.97 -0.68
N ASN A 288 5.42 13.44 -0.39
CA ASN A 288 6.63 13.72 -1.15
C ASN A 288 6.72 12.78 -2.36
N VAL A 289 6.98 13.32 -3.54
CA VAL A 289 7.23 12.55 -4.78
C VAL A 289 8.72 12.41 -5.10
N HIS A 290 9.57 12.94 -4.23
CA HIS A 290 11.02 12.86 -4.30
C HIS A 290 11.56 12.13 -3.07
N ASP A 291 12.70 11.48 -3.23
CA ASP A 291 13.47 10.90 -2.15
C ASP A 291 14.21 11.97 -1.32
N GLN A 292 14.93 11.53 -0.30
CA GLN A 292 15.72 12.40 0.58
C GLN A 292 16.85 13.17 -0.13
N HIS A 293 17.19 12.80 -1.37
CA HIS A 293 18.22 13.42 -2.19
C HIS A 293 17.63 14.33 -3.28
N GLY A 294 16.30 14.45 -3.34
CA GLY A 294 15.60 15.29 -4.32
C GLY A 294 15.37 14.61 -5.68
N PHE A 295 15.68 13.31 -5.82
CA PHE A 295 15.36 12.55 -7.03
C PHE A 295 13.94 12.01 -6.97
N GLU A 296 13.30 11.84 -8.12
CA GLU A 296 11.95 11.25 -8.16
C GLU A 296 11.96 9.82 -7.63
N ILE A 297 10.88 9.45 -6.94
CA ILE A 297 10.70 8.07 -6.46
C ILE A 297 10.76 7.10 -7.64
N ILE A 298 11.49 6.00 -7.45
CA ILE A 298 11.61 4.91 -8.41
C ILE A 298 10.68 3.75 -8.04
N SER A 299 10.15 3.08 -9.06
CA SER A 299 9.46 1.81 -8.93
C SER A 299 10.54 0.73 -9.03
N GLU A 300 10.75 -0.01 -7.94
CA GLU A 300 11.72 -1.10 -7.91
C GLU A 300 11.24 -2.33 -8.69
N ALA A 301 9.99 -2.34 -9.16
CA ALA A 301 9.48 -3.40 -10.01
C ALA A 301 10.22 -3.46 -11.36
N ALA A 302 10.46 -4.66 -11.86
CA ALA A 302 11.16 -4.94 -13.10
C ALA A 302 10.25 -4.74 -14.34
N PRO A 303 10.68 -3.98 -15.36
CA PRO A 303 11.93 -3.21 -15.40
C PRO A 303 11.87 -1.95 -14.51
N TYR A 304 12.99 -1.64 -13.84
CA TYR A 304 13.14 -0.42 -13.04
C TYR A 304 12.65 0.78 -13.84
N SER A 305 11.75 1.54 -13.24
CA SER A 305 11.10 2.66 -13.91
C SER A 305 10.87 3.79 -12.93
N ARG A 306 10.74 5.02 -13.44
CA ARG A 306 10.23 6.13 -12.63
C ARG A 306 8.86 5.74 -12.07
N ALA A 307 8.69 5.84 -10.76
CA ALA A 307 7.39 5.57 -10.15
C ALA A 307 6.39 6.64 -10.59
N ASN A 308 5.16 6.20 -10.82
CA ASN A 308 4.05 7.06 -11.21
C ASN A 308 2.92 6.94 -10.17
N PRO A 309 1.85 7.74 -10.29
CA PRO A 309 0.72 7.68 -9.37
C PRO A 309 0.07 6.29 -9.19
N PHE A 310 0.21 5.35 -10.13
CA PHE A 310 -0.24 3.97 -9.89
C PHE A 310 0.70 3.14 -9.00
N ASP A 311 1.93 3.60 -8.78
CA ASP A 311 2.88 2.97 -7.86
C ASP A 311 2.72 3.54 -6.42
N TYR A 312 2.52 4.85 -6.26
CA TYR A 312 2.55 5.53 -4.95
C TYR A 312 1.36 6.45 -4.63
N GLY A 313 0.42 6.65 -5.55
CA GLY A 313 -0.67 7.61 -5.38
C GLY A 313 -0.22 9.07 -5.33
N GLY A 314 -0.41 9.72 -4.18
CA GLY A 314 0.05 11.06 -3.89
C GLY A 314 1.57 11.18 -3.72
N GLY A 315 2.22 10.11 -3.26
CA GLY A 315 3.65 10.06 -2.95
C GLY A 315 3.96 9.28 -1.67
N HIS A 316 5.18 9.42 -1.16
CA HIS A 316 5.57 8.91 0.15
C HIS A 316 5.06 9.85 1.27
N VAL A 317 4.50 9.26 2.33
CA VAL A 317 3.89 10.02 3.43
C VAL A 317 4.85 10.99 4.10
N ASP A 318 4.37 12.21 4.39
CA ASP A 318 5.04 13.23 5.20
C ASP A 318 4.13 13.64 6.36
N PRO A 319 4.26 13.02 7.56
CA PRO A 319 3.36 13.26 8.68
C PRO A 319 3.35 14.71 9.15
N ASN A 320 4.50 15.38 9.10
CA ASN A 320 4.66 16.74 9.60
C ASN A 320 3.97 17.75 8.68
N LYS A 321 4.11 17.60 7.36
CA LYS A 321 3.35 18.44 6.42
C LYS A 321 1.86 18.13 6.47
N ALA A 322 1.47 16.86 6.62
CA ALA A 322 0.07 16.46 6.71
C ALA A 322 -0.66 17.05 7.94
N ALA A 323 0.07 17.40 9.00
CA ALA A 323 -0.51 18.10 10.15
C ALA A 323 -0.98 19.52 9.81
N HIS A 324 -0.41 20.17 8.79
CA HIS A 324 -0.75 21.52 8.37
C HIS A 324 -0.79 21.62 6.84
N PRO A 325 -1.80 21.04 6.18
CA PRO A 325 -1.84 20.90 4.73
C PRO A 325 -2.26 22.21 4.02
N GLY A 326 -2.77 23.21 4.74
CA GLY A 326 -3.33 24.44 4.18
C GLY A 326 -4.73 24.23 3.60
N LEU A 327 -4.87 23.40 2.57
CA LEU A 327 -6.17 23.06 1.96
C LEU A 327 -6.47 21.56 2.04
N VAL A 328 -7.75 21.21 2.15
CA VAL A 328 -8.23 19.83 2.07
C VAL A 328 -9.40 19.68 1.10
N TYR A 329 -9.44 18.54 0.42
CA TYR A 329 -10.52 18.08 -0.45
C TYR A 329 -11.54 17.30 0.39
N ASP A 330 -12.33 18.05 1.16
CA ASP A 330 -13.27 17.48 2.12
C ASP A 330 -14.59 17.04 1.45
N MET A 331 -15.20 15.97 1.97
CA MET A 331 -16.51 15.47 1.56
C MET A 331 -17.20 14.69 2.68
N GLY A 332 -18.53 14.69 2.67
CA GLY A 332 -19.35 13.94 3.62
C GLY A 332 -19.91 12.64 3.01
N THR A 333 -20.68 11.92 3.83
CA THR A 333 -21.38 10.70 3.43
C THR A 333 -22.33 10.92 2.25
N SER A 334 -22.96 12.10 2.19
CA SER A 334 -23.90 12.45 1.13
C SER A 334 -23.28 12.47 -0.27
N GLU A 335 -21.99 12.82 -0.38
CA GLU A 335 -21.24 12.78 -1.63
C GLU A 335 -20.96 11.35 -2.09
N TYR A 336 -20.65 10.44 -1.16
CA TYR A 336 -20.47 9.02 -1.46
C TYR A 336 -21.80 8.36 -1.87
N VAL A 337 -22.92 8.72 -1.22
CA VAL A 337 -24.27 8.29 -1.64
C VAL A 337 -24.58 8.76 -3.07
N ARG A 338 -24.33 10.02 -3.39
CA ARG A 338 -24.50 10.55 -4.76
C ARG A 338 -23.61 9.80 -5.77
N PHE A 339 -22.39 9.44 -5.37
CA PHE A 339 -21.49 8.63 -6.19
C PHE A 339 -22.06 7.23 -6.46
N LEU A 340 -22.53 6.52 -5.43
CA LEU A 340 -23.18 5.20 -5.56
C LEU A 340 -24.42 5.26 -6.46
N CYS A 341 -25.26 6.29 -6.28
CA CYS A 341 -26.39 6.55 -7.18
C CYS A 341 -25.93 6.71 -8.64
N SER A 342 -24.81 7.40 -8.89
CA SER A 342 -24.27 7.60 -10.23
C SER A 342 -23.66 6.34 -10.86
N MET A 343 -23.31 5.33 -10.04
CA MET A 343 -22.89 4.00 -10.50
C MET A 343 -24.09 3.10 -10.85
N GLY A 344 -25.32 3.49 -10.51
CA GLY A 344 -26.54 2.73 -10.82
C GLY A 344 -27.02 1.82 -9.68
N TYR A 345 -26.45 1.94 -8.48
CA TYR A 345 -26.99 1.26 -7.30
C TYR A 345 -28.39 1.80 -6.96
N ASN A 346 -29.30 0.91 -6.57
CA ASN A 346 -30.66 1.28 -6.21
C ASN A 346 -30.76 1.77 -4.75
N ASN A 347 -31.88 2.42 -4.43
CA ASN A 347 -32.12 3.01 -3.10
C ASN A 347 -32.05 1.97 -1.98
N SER A 348 -32.56 0.75 -2.20
CA SER A 348 -32.57 -0.30 -1.17
C SER A 348 -31.17 -0.80 -0.84
N ALA A 349 -30.31 -1.02 -1.85
CA ALA A 349 -28.92 -1.42 -1.64
C ALA A 349 -28.13 -0.34 -0.90
N ILE A 350 -28.28 0.92 -1.30
CA ILE A 350 -27.60 2.04 -0.63
C ILE A 350 -28.14 2.22 0.79
N SER A 351 -29.45 2.09 1.01
CA SER A 351 -30.04 2.22 2.35
C SER A 351 -29.62 1.08 3.27
N SER A 352 -29.49 -0.14 2.74
CA SER A 352 -28.93 -1.28 3.47
C SER A 352 -27.48 -1.04 3.87
N MET A 353 -26.66 -0.53 2.94
CA MET A 353 -25.24 -0.31 3.18
C MET A 353 -24.97 0.88 4.11
N THR A 354 -25.76 1.95 4.00
CA THR A 354 -25.58 3.17 4.83
C THR A 354 -26.34 3.12 6.15
N GLN A 355 -27.23 2.14 6.33
CA GLN A 355 -28.23 2.10 7.40
C GLN A 355 -29.06 3.40 7.54
N GLN A 356 -29.11 4.19 6.48
CA GLN A 356 -29.81 5.46 6.41
C GLN A 356 -30.71 5.46 5.18
N TYR A 357 -31.87 6.10 5.27
CA TYR A 357 -32.76 6.19 4.11
C TYR A 357 -32.11 7.03 3.00
N ALA A 358 -31.78 6.38 1.87
CA ALA A 358 -31.13 7.02 0.74
C ALA A 358 -32.07 7.08 -0.48
N THR A 359 -32.21 8.27 -1.07
CA THR A 359 -32.98 8.47 -2.31
C THR A 359 -32.08 8.99 -3.42
N CYS A 360 -31.87 8.18 -4.45
CA CYS A 360 -31.22 8.61 -5.68
C CYS A 360 -32.20 9.40 -6.55
N GLN A 361 -32.35 10.70 -6.30
CA GLN A 361 -33.12 11.58 -7.20
C GLN A 361 -32.23 12.03 -8.37
N HIS A 362 -32.69 11.78 -9.61
CA HIS A 362 -32.19 12.31 -10.89
C HIS A 362 -30.72 12.80 -10.91
N THR A 363 -29.80 12.00 -10.39
CA THR A 363 -28.42 12.43 -10.21
C THR A 363 -27.70 12.34 -11.56
N PRO A 364 -27.03 13.40 -12.03
CA PRO A 364 -26.21 13.31 -13.23
C PRO A 364 -25.19 12.18 -13.08
N LYS A 365 -25.03 11.34 -14.11
CA LYS A 365 -24.14 10.15 -14.13
C LYS A 365 -22.63 10.49 -14.12
N SER A 366 -22.20 11.56 -13.46
CA SER A 366 -20.80 12.00 -13.50
C SER A 366 -20.05 11.60 -12.22
N GLN A 367 -19.57 10.36 -12.20
CA GLN A 367 -18.69 9.81 -11.17
C GLN A 367 -17.39 10.62 -10.98
N LEU A 368 -16.95 11.33 -12.02
CA LEU A 368 -15.68 12.06 -12.08
C LEU A 368 -15.60 13.30 -11.18
N ASN A 369 -16.75 13.78 -10.68
CA ASN A 369 -16.84 14.95 -9.80
C ASN A 369 -16.78 14.60 -8.32
N LEU A 370 -16.55 13.33 -7.95
CA LEU A 370 -16.22 12.99 -6.57
C LEU A 370 -15.00 13.80 -6.14
N ASN A 371 -15.07 14.43 -4.96
CA ASN A 371 -14.11 15.44 -4.53
C ASN A 371 -12.81 14.83 -3.98
N LEU A 372 -12.25 13.82 -4.66
CA LEU A 372 -11.03 13.13 -4.23
C LEU A 372 -9.80 14.03 -4.40
N PRO A 373 -8.75 13.83 -3.58
CA PRO A 373 -7.44 14.50 -3.73
C PRO A 373 -6.63 13.92 -4.91
N SER A 374 -7.32 13.56 -5.99
CA SER A 374 -6.77 13.09 -7.27
C SER A 374 -7.82 13.29 -8.38
N ILE A 375 -7.35 13.36 -9.62
CA ILE A 375 -8.23 13.41 -10.79
C ILE A 375 -7.82 12.31 -11.76
N THR A 376 -8.69 11.30 -11.91
CA THR A 376 -8.54 10.23 -12.90
C THR A 376 -9.58 10.38 -13.99
N ILE A 377 -9.14 10.40 -15.24
CA ILE A 377 -10.00 10.39 -16.43
C ILE A 377 -9.68 9.12 -17.23
N PRO A 378 -10.52 8.08 -17.16
CA PRO A 378 -10.27 6.80 -17.81
C PRO A 378 -10.52 6.85 -19.32
N GLU A 379 -11.29 7.83 -19.78
CA GLU A 379 -11.76 7.94 -21.16
C GLU A 379 -11.81 9.41 -21.62
N LEU A 380 -10.68 9.97 -22.05
CA LEU A 380 -10.62 11.31 -22.65
C LEU A 380 -10.67 11.23 -24.19
N ARG A 381 -11.77 11.67 -24.82
CA ARG A 381 -11.93 11.75 -26.30
C ARG A 381 -11.77 13.13 -26.90
N GLY A 382 -11.97 14.17 -26.09
CA GLY A 382 -12.02 15.56 -26.55
C GLY A 382 -11.79 16.48 -25.37
N LYS A 383 -12.79 17.31 -25.07
CA LYS A 383 -12.81 18.18 -23.90
C LYS A 383 -13.61 17.53 -22.78
N LEU A 384 -13.06 17.53 -21.57
CA LEU A 384 -13.77 17.12 -20.37
C LEU A 384 -13.44 18.08 -19.23
N THR A 385 -14.46 18.54 -18.50
CA THR A 385 -14.28 19.41 -17.35
C THR A 385 -14.82 18.71 -16.11
N VAL A 386 -14.01 18.66 -15.06
CA VAL A 386 -14.40 18.18 -13.73
C VAL A 386 -14.30 19.33 -12.73
N SER A 387 -15.04 19.23 -11.63
CA SER A 387 -15.02 20.20 -10.55
C SER A 387 -14.40 19.58 -9.30
N ARG A 388 -13.72 20.42 -8.51
CA ARG A 388 -13.22 20.09 -7.18
C ARG A 388 -13.50 21.24 -6.24
N THR A 389 -13.69 20.93 -4.97
CA THR A 389 -13.93 21.91 -3.91
C THR A 389 -12.87 21.72 -2.84
N VAL A 390 -12.20 22.80 -2.47
CA VAL A 390 -11.21 22.80 -1.40
C VAL A 390 -11.75 23.61 -0.22
N THR A 391 -11.49 23.10 0.98
CA THR A 391 -11.73 23.78 2.25
C THR A 391 -10.38 24.26 2.79
N ASN A 392 -10.28 25.54 3.16
CA ASN A 392 -9.12 26.08 3.84
C ASN A 392 -9.12 25.67 5.32
N VAL A 393 -8.04 25.01 5.74
CA VAL A 393 -7.76 24.58 7.13
C VAL A 393 -6.50 25.24 7.67
N GLY A 394 -5.89 26.15 6.91
CA GLY A 394 -4.77 26.99 7.32
C GLY A 394 -5.21 28.39 7.76
N PRO A 395 -4.35 29.40 7.59
CA PRO A 395 -4.68 30.79 7.92
C PRO A 395 -5.94 31.28 7.20
N ALA A 396 -6.83 31.98 7.92
CA ALA A 396 -8.13 32.41 7.40
C ALA A 396 -8.01 33.32 6.16
N VAL A 397 -6.97 34.17 6.11
CA VAL A 397 -6.67 35.02 4.95
C VAL A 397 -5.49 34.41 4.21
N SER A 398 -5.77 33.80 3.06
CA SER A 398 -4.77 33.11 2.26
C SER A 398 -5.12 33.19 0.77
N LYS A 399 -4.09 33.12 -0.08
CA LYS A 399 -4.23 33.15 -1.54
C LYS A 399 -3.41 32.02 -2.15
N TYR A 400 -4.08 31.13 -2.87
CA TYR A 400 -3.45 29.98 -3.51
C TYR A 400 -3.47 30.14 -5.02
N ARG A 401 -2.31 30.01 -5.65
CA ARG A 401 -2.16 30.00 -7.12
C ARG A 401 -2.06 28.56 -7.61
N ALA A 402 -2.77 28.27 -8.70
CA ALA A 402 -2.67 26.97 -9.37
C ALA A 402 -1.39 26.89 -10.22
N ARG A 403 -0.64 25.81 -10.05
CA ARG A 403 0.44 25.36 -10.92
C ARG A 403 0.05 24.00 -11.51
N VAL A 404 0.08 23.90 -12.84
CA VAL A 404 -0.32 22.70 -13.57
C VAL A 404 0.89 22.11 -14.28
N GLU A 405 1.12 20.83 -14.03
CA GLU A 405 2.02 19.98 -14.82
C GLU A 405 1.13 19.05 -15.66
N ALA A 406 0.92 19.41 -16.92
CA ALA A 406 -0.05 18.72 -17.76
C ALA A 406 0.48 17.32 -18.15
N PRO A 407 -0.37 16.26 -18.09
CA PRO A 407 0.02 14.96 -18.59
C PRO A 407 0.46 15.01 -20.07
N PRO A 408 1.52 14.29 -20.47
CA PRO A 408 1.94 14.26 -21.86
C PRO A 408 0.79 13.98 -22.82
N GLY A 409 0.61 14.83 -23.82
CA GLY A 409 -0.46 14.71 -24.82
C GLY A 409 -1.83 15.27 -24.43
N VAL A 410 -1.94 15.93 -23.27
CA VAL A 410 -3.19 16.53 -22.77
C VAL A 410 -2.93 17.97 -22.36
N ASP A 411 -3.78 18.91 -22.79
CA ASP A 411 -3.84 20.25 -22.21
C ASP A 411 -4.70 20.24 -20.96
N VAL A 412 -4.23 20.89 -19.90
CA VAL A 412 -4.94 21.02 -18.64
C VAL A 412 -5.03 22.50 -18.26
N THR A 413 -6.25 22.97 -18.01
CA THR A 413 -6.51 24.35 -17.58
C THR A 413 -7.37 24.37 -16.32
N VAL A 414 -7.09 25.31 -15.43
CA VAL A 414 -7.78 25.45 -14.14
C VAL A 414 -8.44 26.83 -14.06
N SER A 415 -9.71 26.86 -13.65
CA SER A 415 -10.47 28.10 -13.50
C SER A 415 -11.30 28.08 -12.20
N PRO A 416 -11.17 29.10 -11.33
CA PRO A 416 -10.17 30.18 -11.39
C PRO A 416 -8.74 29.64 -11.13
N SER A 417 -7.71 30.34 -11.61
CA SER A 417 -6.30 30.00 -11.34
C SER A 417 -5.75 30.57 -10.02
N LEU A 418 -6.55 31.39 -9.33
CA LEU A 418 -6.26 31.97 -8.02
C LEU A 418 -7.47 31.77 -7.11
N LEU A 419 -7.26 31.15 -5.94
CA LEU A 419 -8.25 31.02 -4.88
C LEU A 419 -7.91 32.01 -3.77
N THR A 420 -8.90 32.77 -3.30
CA THR A 420 -8.72 33.75 -2.23
C THR A 420 -9.68 33.43 -1.09
N PHE A 421 -9.13 33.08 0.06
CA PHE A 421 -9.88 32.80 1.28
C PHE A 421 -9.83 34.00 2.22
N ASN A 422 -10.88 34.13 3.03
CA ASN A 422 -10.97 35.12 4.10
C ASN A 422 -11.82 34.53 5.25
N SER A 423 -12.12 35.34 6.27
CA SER A 423 -12.89 34.88 7.44
C SER A 423 -14.31 34.38 7.14
N THR A 424 -14.91 34.76 6.01
CA THR A 424 -16.26 34.33 5.61
C THR A 424 -16.26 33.27 4.51
N VAL A 425 -15.17 33.17 3.75
CA VAL A 425 -15.02 32.23 2.63
C VAL A 425 -13.95 31.19 2.99
N SER A 426 -14.41 30.04 3.47
CA SER A 426 -13.57 28.89 3.83
C SER A 426 -13.59 27.76 2.79
N ARG A 427 -14.57 27.73 1.88
CA ARG A 427 -14.70 26.71 0.83
C ARG A 427 -14.81 27.36 -0.54
N LEU A 428 -14.05 26.85 -1.50
CA LEU A 428 -14.08 27.33 -2.88
C LEU A 428 -14.06 26.16 -3.86
N THR A 429 -14.87 26.28 -4.91
CA THR A 429 -14.94 25.32 -6.01
C THR A 429 -14.17 25.86 -7.22
N PHE A 430 -13.40 24.99 -7.86
CA PHE A 430 -12.72 25.27 -9.12
C PHE A 430 -12.99 24.16 -10.14
N LYS A 431 -12.77 24.48 -11.41
CA LYS A 431 -12.94 23.57 -12.53
C LYS A 431 -11.60 23.26 -13.16
N VAL A 432 -11.37 22.00 -13.46
CA VAL A 432 -10.21 21.51 -14.20
C VAL A 432 -10.70 20.97 -15.54
N THR A 433 -10.19 21.54 -16.62
CA THR A 433 -10.56 21.19 -17.98
C THR A 433 -9.40 20.49 -18.66
N PHE A 434 -9.66 19.30 -19.18
CA PHE A 434 -8.73 18.45 -19.91
C PHE A 434 -9.12 18.44 -21.38
N GLN A 435 -8.14 18.62 -22.25
CA GLN A 435 -8.31 18.59 -23.68
C GLN A 435 -7.23 17.69 -24.29
N THR A 436 -7.64 16.59 -24.93
CA THR A 436 -6.65 15.74 -25.61
C THR A 436 -6.05 16.46 -26.82
N LYS A 437 -4.72 16.38 -26.96
CA LYS A 437 -3.98 16.73 -28.20
C LYS A 437 -3.73 15.52 -29.07
N LEU A 438 -3.79 14.33 -28.49
CA LEU A 438 -3.44 13.07 -29.14
C LEU A 438 -4.69 12.30 -29.58
N ARG A 439 -4.61 11.71 -30.77
CA ARG A 439 -5.53 10.67 -31.22
C ARG A 439 -4.86 9.32 -31.01
N VAL A 440 -4.74 8.89 -29.76
CA VAL A 440 -4.16 7.59 -29.37
C VAL A 440 -5.16 6.81 -28.53
N GLN A 441 -5.21 5.49 -28.74
CA GLN A 441 -6.10 4.59 -28.02
C GLN A 441 -5.39 3.97 -26.81
N GLY A 442 -5.85 4.30 -25.61
CA GLY A 442 -5.67 3.44 -24.44
C GLY A 442 -4.41 3.65 -23.59
N ARG A 443 -3.61 4.71 -23.83
CA ARG A 443 -2.41 5.03 -23.03
C ARG A 443 -2.74 5.93 -21.84
N TYR A 444 -2.34 5.52 -20.63
CA TYR A 444 -2.34 6.40 -19.45
C TYR A 444 -1.13 7.33 -19.47
N THR A 445 -1.37 8.60 -19.14
CA THR A 445 -0.35 9.61 -18.91
C THR A 445 -0.61 10.33 -17.59
N PHE A 446 0.46 10.87 -17.01
CA PHE A 446 0.46 11.37 -15.63
C PHE A 446 0.95 12.81 -15.58
N GLY A 447 0.38 13.58 -14.67
CA GLY A 447 0.73 14.98 -14.39
C GLY A 447 0.31 15.36 -12.98
N SER A 448 0.29 16.65 -12.68
CA SER A 448 -0.10 17.16 -11.36
C SER A 448 -0.79 18.52 -11.41
N LEU A 449 -1.66 18.77 -10.43
CA LEU A 449 -2.18 20.10 -10.11
C LEU A 449 -1.73 20.44 -8.68
N THR A 450 -1.08 21.58 -8.52
CA THR A 450 -0.58 22.05 -7.23
C THR A 450 -1.16 23.42 -6.91
N TRP A 451 -1.66 23.60 -5.69
CA TRP A 451 -1.99 24.92 -5.14
C TRP A 451 -0.88 25.39 -4.21
N GLU A 452 -0.41 26.61 -4.42
CA GLU A 452 0.72 27.18 -3.67
C GLU A 452 0.36 28.57 -3.13
N ASP A 453 0.64 28.82 -1.85
CA ASP A 453 0.53 30.15 -1.20
C ASP A 453 1.89 30.71 -0.75
N GLY A 454 2.98 30.03 -1.12
CA GLY A 454 4.35 30.34 -0.71
C GLY A 454 4.84 29.60 0.55
N THR A 455 3.93 29.01 1.34
CA THR A 455 4.24 28.22 2.55
C THR A 455 3.78 26.78 2.41
N HIS A 456 2.55 26.59 1.94
CA HIS A 456 1.90 25.32 1.73
C HIS A 456 1.93 24.94 0.24
N THR A 457 2.03 23.64 0.00
CA THR A 457 1.98 23.03 -1.32
C THR A 457 0.95 21.92 -1.28
N VAL A 458 -0.16 22.11 -2.00
CA VAL A 458 -1.29 21.16 -2.01
C VAL A 458 -1.35 20.51 -3.37
N ARG A 459 -0.72 19.35 -3.51
CA ARG A 459 -0.53 18.68 -4.81
C ARG A 459 -1.48 17.50 -4.97
N ILE A 460 -2.18 17.43 -6.10
CA ILE A 460 -2.96 16.24 -6.48
C ILE A 460 -2.44 15.63 -7.79
N PRO A 461 -2.39 14.30 -7.92
CA PRO A 461 -2.03 13.64 -9.17
C PRO A 461 -3.15 13.76 -10.21
N LEU A 462 -2.76 13.95 -11.46
CA LEU A 462 -3.63 13.90 -12.63
C LEU A 462 -3.30 12.64 -13.43
N VAL A 463 -4.30 11.79 -13.67
CA VAL A 463 -4.13 10.52 -14.39
C VAL A 463 -5.14 10.48 -15.52
N VAL A 464 -4.66 10.44 -16.76
CA VAL A 464 -5.52 10.57 -17.94
C VAL A 464 -5.22 9.45 -18.92
N ARG A 465 -6.27 8.76 -19.37
CA ARG A 465 -6.21 7.84 -20.49
C ARG A 465 -6.97 8.43 -21.66
N THR A 466 -6.23 8.76 -22.71
CA THR A 466 -6.83 9.20 -23.97
C THR A 466 -7.36 8.01 -24.76
N ILE A 467 -8.52 8.16 -25.36
CA ILE A 467 -9.12 7.15 -26.24
C ILE A 467 -9.69 7.82 -27.49
N ILE A 468 -9.74 7.06 -28.58
CA ILE A 468 -10.37 7.40 -29.86
C ILE A 468 -11.78 6.80 -29.91
N SER A 469 -11.94 5.54 -29.50
CA SER A 469 -13.21 4.79 -29.47
C SER A 469 -13.45 4.10 -28.12
N LYS A 470 -14.71 3.78 -27.79
CA LYS A 470 -15.04 2.97 -26.60
C LYS A 470 -14.40 1.59 -26.73
N PHE A 471 -13.79 1.10 -25.66
CA PHE A 471 -13.49 -0.33 -25.57
C PHE A 471 -14.81 -1.08 -25.36
N TYR A 472 -15.19 -1.91 -26.34
CA TYR A 472 -16.22 -2.93 -26.13
C TYR A 472 -15.50 -4.21 -25.71
N ALA A 473 -15.12 -4.28 -24.44
CA ALA A 473 -14.94 -5.57 -23.80
C ALA A 473 -16.21 -5.78 -22.97
N ASN A 474 -17.10 -6.65 -23.44
CA ASN A 474 -18.13 -7.20 -22.56
C ASN A 474 -17.38 -7.93 -21.45
N ALA A 475 -17.50 -7.44 -20.21
CA ALA A 475 -17.16 -8.21 -19.02
C ALA A 475 -18.28 -9.23 -18.77
#